data_AF-A0A2N2RI11-F1
#
_entry.id   AF-A0A2N2RI11-F1
#
_cell.length_a   1.000
_cell.length_b   1.000
_cell.length_c   1.000
_cell.angle_alpha   90.00
_cell.angle_beta   90.00
_cell.angle_gamma   90.00
#
_symmetry.space_group_name_H-M   'P 1'
#
loop_
_entity.id
_entity.type
_entity.pdbx_description
1 polymer ?
#
loop_
_entity_poly.entity_id
_entity_poly.type
_entity_poly.pdbx_seq_one_letter_code
_entity_poly.pdbx_strand_id
1 'polypeptide(L)'
;MNVQTLHRWLIGSFGSATFTPAILVSMVGVTLWSLGSTTALAQGQHMATLLTTLLAVALGCAALAWVRPQRAGLSPPHIMLSLGFGGMLIGLLYDTAQAGPARLNDLCAQAATLGFFDALELHLTFLPGMHAGMLVGGLLAIPSLRLLRPHCGRYLCSLFLQNLMCSGWMLIGMTTGALWFSRWALASSGNALSGMLGGMFIGMTWGMVLSVALYRRFLLWRNGHPVHS
;
A
#
# COMPACT_ATOMS: atom_id res chain seq x y z
N MET A 1 -5.96 37.55 -1.86
CA MET A 1 -6.23 36.22 -2.46
C MET A 1 -7.46 35.63 -1.81
N ASN A 2 -8.43 35.18 -2.59
CA ASN A 2 -9.76 34.80 -2.11
C ASN A 2 -9.75 33.37 -1.54
N VAL A 3 -10.26 33.16 -0.32
CA VAL A 3 -10.18 31.87 0.39
C VAL A 3 -10.88 30.73 -0.37
N GLN A 4 -11.90 31.07 -1.18
CA GLN A 4 -12.65 30.10 -1.99
C GLN A 4 -11.87 29.57 -3.20
N THR A 5 -10.97 30.35 -3.79
CA THR A 5 -10.13 29.88 -4.92
C THR A 5 -8.99 29.01 -4.40
N LEU A 6 -8.42 29.35 -3.24
CA LEU A 6 -7.44 28.51 -2.55
C LEU A 6 -8.03 27.13 -2.21
N HIS A 7 -9.27 27.08 -1.69
CA HIS A 7 -9.91 25.82 -1.31
C HIS A 7 -10.18 24.92 -2.52
N ARG A 8 -10.67 25.46 -3.65
CA ARG A 8 -10.85 24.69 -4.90
C ARG A 8 -9.53 24.21 -5.51
N TRP A 9 -8.48 25.03 -5.44
CA TRP A 9 -7.16 24.65 -5.95
C TRP A 9 -6.52 23.55 -5.09
N LEU A 10 -6.62 23.64 -3.77
CA LEU A 10 -6.19 22.58 -2.84
C LEU A 10 -6.95 21.27 -3.10
N ILE A 11 -8.28 21.31 -3.24
CA ILE A 11 -9.10 20.11 -3.52
C ILE A 11 -8.75 19.49 -4.89
N GLY A 12 -8.46 20.33 -5.91
CA GLY A 12 -8.03 19.85 -7.23
C GLY A 12 -6.59 19.29 -7.23
N SER A 13 -5.69 19.88 -6.44
CA SER A 13 -4.28 19.48 -6.33
C SER A 13 -4.09 18.19 -5.53
N PHE A 14 -4.79 18.03 -4.40
CA PHE A 14 -4.77 16.79 -3.61
C PHE A 14 -5.41 15.59 -4.33
N GLY A 15 -6.26 15.84 -5.33
CA GLY A 15 -6.82 14.80 -6.20
C GLY A 15 -6.00 14.50 -7.46
N SER A 16 -4.89 15.23 -7.68
CA SER A 16 -4.07 15.08 -8.87
C SER A 16 -3.48 13.68 -8.96
N ALA A 17 -3.63 13.08 -10.15
CA ALA A 17 -3.06 11.77 -10.49
C ALA A 17 -1.53 11.73 -10.41
N THR A 18 -0.86 12.89 -10.35
CA THR A 18 0.61 12.97 -10.23
C THR A 18 1.07 13.33 -8.83
N PHE A 19 0.31 14.12 -8.07
CA PHE A 19 0.72 14.59 -6.75
C PHE A 19 0.66 13.49 -5.68
N THR A 20 -0.43 12.72 -5.65
CA THR A 20 -0.62 11.64 -4.66
C THR A 20 0.46 10.55 -4.77
N PRO A 21 0.79 10.05 -5.98
CA PRO A 21 1.90 9.11 -6.15
C PRO A 21 3.26 9.69 -5.76
N ALA A 22 3.51 10.96 -6.09
CA ALA A 22 4.77 11.61 -5.75
C ALA A 22 4.97 11.65 -4.23
N ILE A 23 3.95 12.07 -3.48
CA ILE A 23 4.00 12.05 -2.00
C ILE A 23 4.28 10.64 -1.49
N LEU A 24 3.60 9.63 -2.03
CA LEU A 24 3.77 8.26 -1.55
C LEU A 24 5.18 7.73 -1.80
N VAL A 25 5.70 7.93 -3.01
CA VAL A 25 7.08 7.57 -3.37
C VAL A 25 8.08 8.31 -2.48
N SER A 26 7.87 9.61 -2.23
CA SER A 26 8.70 10.37 -1.31
C SER A 26 8.63 9.84 0.13
N MET A 27 7.44 9.50 0.64
CA MET A 27 7.29 8.93 1.98
C MET A 27 7.98 7.56 2.09
N VAL A 28 7.85 6.69 1.08
CA VAL A 28 8.60 5.41 1.00
C VAL A 28 10.09 5.67 1.09
N GLY A 29 10.59 6.61 0.28
CA GLY A 29 12.01 6.95 0.21
C GLY A 29 12.55 7.46 1.54
N VAL A 30 11.84 8.41 2.16
CA VAL A 30 12.19 8.95 3.48
C VAL A 30 12.17 7.85 4.54
N THR A 31 11.17 6.97 4.52
CA THR A 31 11.05 5.87 5.50
C THR A 31 12.22 4.91 5.37
N LEU A 32 12.52 4.42 4.16
CA LEU A 32 13.64 3.50 3.91
C LEU A 32 15.00 4.15 4.18
N TRP A 33 15.15 5.43 3.85
CA TRP A 33 16.36 6.19 4.15
C TRP A 33 16.57 6.32 5.66
N SER A 34 15.54 6.68 6.42
CA SER A 34 15.62 6.86 7.87
C SER A 34 15.98 5.57 8.63
N LEU A 35 15.56 4.42 8.10
CA LEU A 35 15.84 3.10 8.70
C LEU A 35 17.16 2.48 8.22
N GLY A 36 17.86 3.12 7.27
CA GLY A 36 18.98 2.56 6.53
C GLY A 36 20.38 2.88 7.04
N SER A 37 20.52 3.85 7.93
CA SER A 37 21.80 4.48 8.23
C SER A 37 22.60 3.70 9.29
N THR A 38 23.34 2.65 8.91
CA THR A 38 24.25 2.00 9.89
C THR A 38 25.68 1.65 9.47
N THR A 39 26.09 1.48 8.20
CA THR A 39 27.54 1.32 7.87
C THR A 39 27.88 1.57 6.39
N ALA A 40 29.14 1.97 6.10
CA ALA A 40 29.60 2.34 4.75
C ALA A 40 29.62 1.20 3.70
N LEU A 41 29.86 -0.05 4.11
CA LEU A 41 29.81 -1.23 3.22
C LEU A 41 28.36 -1.67 2.92
N ALA A 42 27.45 -1.50 3.89
CA ALA A 42 26.02 -1.71 3.69
C ALA A 42 25.37 -0.61 2.80
N GLN A 43 26.06 0.50 2.57
CA GLN A 43 25.49 1.66 1.89
C GLN A 43 25.21 1.42 0.40
N GLY A 44 26.09 0.69 -0.32
CA GLY A 44 25.89 0.38 -1.74
C GLY A 44 24.65 -0.50 -2.00
N GLN A 45 24.48 -1.54 -1.18
CA GLN A 45 23.33 -2.46 -1.28
C GLN A 45 22.03 -1.83 -0.75
N HIS A 46 22.13 -0.98 0.26
CA HIS A 46 20.99 -0.20 0.74
C HIS A 46 20.46 0.72 -0.37
N MET A 47 21.34 1.44 -1.06
CA MET A 47 20.95 2.29 -2.20
C MET A 47 20.28 1.49 -3.31
N ALA A 48 20.79 0.30 -3.64
CA ALA A 48 20.16 -0.56 -4.63
C ALA A 48 18.74 -0.99 -4.20
N THR A 49 18.55 -1.37 -2.93
CA THR A 49 17.24 -1.74 -2.37
C THR A 49 16.27 -0.55 -2.37
N LEU A 50 16.75 0.63 -2.00
CA LEU A 50 15.97 1.86 -2.00
C LEU A 50 15.53 2.23 -3.42
N LEU A 51 16.44 2.26 -4.38
CA LEU A 51 16.14 2.61 -5.78
C LEU A 51 15.19 1.60 -6.43
N THR A 52 15.43 0.30 -6.23
CA THR A 52 14.53 -0.75 -6.76
C THR A 52 13.14 -0.64 -6.17
N THR A 53 13.02 -0.37 -4.86
CA THR A 53 11.73 -0.14 -4.22
C THR A 53 11.03 1.08 -4.77
N LEU A 54 11.70 2.24 -4.83
CA LEU A 54 11.11 3.47 -5.34
C LEU A 54 10.63 3.32 -6.77
N LEU A 55 11.44 2.68 -7.63
CA LEU A 55 11.10 2.44 -9.02
C LEU A 55 9.91 1.49 -9.14
N ALA A 56 9.89 0.38 -8.39
CA ALA A 56 8.79 -0.57 -8.42
C ALA A 56 7.47 0.01 -7.88
N VAL A 57 7.52 0.83 -6.83
CA VAL A 57 6.37 1.57 -6.28
C VAL A 57 5.88 2.61 -7.28
N ALA A 58 6.78 3.39 -7.89
CA ALA A 58 6.43 4.38 -8.91
C ALA A 58 5.76 3.73 -10.13
N LEU A 59 6.29 2.60 -10.60
CA LEU A 59 5.69 1.81 -11.68
C LEU A 59 4.31 1.25 -11.28
N GLY A 60 4.15 0.75 -10.05
CA GLY A 60 2.85 0.31 -9.54
C GLY A 60 1.82 1.45 -9.51
N CYS A 61 2.23 2.64 -9.08
CA CYS A 61 1.39 3.84 -9.13
C CYS A 61 1.01 4.25 -10.56
N ALA A 62 1.96 4.20 -11.50
CA ALA A 62 1.70 4.45 -12.92
C ALA A 62 0.74 3.40 -13.51
N ALA A 63 0.93 2.13 -13.18
CA ALA A 63 0.03 1.05 -13.59
C ALA A 63 -1.40 1.25 -13.04
N LEU A 64 -1.56 1.67 -11.78
CA LEU A 64 -2.87 2.02 -11.21
C LEU A 64 -3.53 3.19 -11.95
N ALA A 65 -2.74 4.18 -12.37
CA ALA A 65 -3.25 5.30 -13.16
C ALA A 65 -3.72 4.83 -14.55
N TRP A 66 -3.05 3.85 -15.15
CA TRP A 66 -3.46 3.26 -16.45
C TRP A 66 -4.66 2.31 -16.35
N VAL A 67 -4.74 1.50 -15.31
CA VAL A 67 -5.83 0.51 -15.15
C VAL A 67 -7.15 1.17 -14.70
N ARG A 68 -7.10 2.44 -14.28
CA ARG A 68 -8.26 3.18 -13.76
C ARG A 68 -9.44 3.22 -14.75
N PRO A 69 -10.63 2.70 -14.36
CA PRO A 69 -11.84 2.93 -15.13
C PRO A 69 -12.33 4.36 -14.89
N GLN A 70 -12.14 5.26 -15.86
CA GLN A 70 -12.56 6.67 -15.77
C GLN A 70 -14.08 6.89 -15.61
N ARG A 71 -14.92 5.85 -15.76
CA ARG A 71 -16.38 6.01 -15.94
C ARG A 71 -17.29 5.48 -14.82
N ALA A 72 -16.77 4.89 -13.75
CA ALA A 72 -17.63 4.14 -12.80
C ALA A 72 -18.03 4.87 -11.50
N GLY A 73 -17.62 6.13 -11.29
CA GLY A 73 -17.94 6.86 -10.05
C GLY A 73 -17.38 6.22 -8.77
N LEU A 74 -16.44 5.28 -8.92
CA LEU A 74 -15.75 4.56 -7.86
C LEU A 74 -14.71 5.45 -7.20
N SER A 75 -14.46 5.17 -5.92
CA SER A 75 -13.45 5.86 -5.12
C SER A 75 -12.10 5.92 -5.86
N PRO A 76 -11.45 7.09 -5.93
CA PRO A 76 -10.11 7.21 -6.51
C PRO A 76 -9.16 6.18 -5.84
N PRO A 77 -8.67 5.14 -6.53
CA PRO A 77 -7.80 4.13 -5.92
C PRO A 77 -6.58 4.71 -5.22
N HIS A 78 -6.09 5.88 -5.67
CA HIS A 78 -4.96 6.56 -5.03
C HIS A 78 -5.26 7.07 -3.62
N ILE A 79 -6.50 7.48 -3.32
CA ILE A 79 -6.87 7.95 -1.97
C ILE A 79 -6.94 6.77 -1.01
N MET A 80 -7.56 5.67 -1.44
CA MET A 80 -7.60 4.45 -0.64
C MET A 80 -6.19 3.90 -0.41
N LEU A 81 -5.36 3.86 -1.47
CA LEU A 81 -3.97 3.44 -1.36
C LEU A 81 -3.20 4.36 -0.40
N SER A 82 -3.32 5.69 -0.52
CA SER A 82 -2.61 6.63 0.35
C SER A 82 -3.08 6.56 1.80
N LEU A 83 -4.38 6.37 2.06
CA LEU A 83 -4.90 6.24 3.42
C LEU A 83 -4.53 4.90 4.05
N GLY A 84 -4.62 3.80 3.29
CA GLY A 84 -4.17 2.48 3.75
C GLY A 84 -2.65 2.45 3.98
N PHE A 85 -1.88 3.04 3.09
CA PHE A 85 -0.42 3.17 3.21
C PHE A 85 -0.02 4.08 4.38
N GLY A 86 -0.67 5.24 4.52
CA GLY A 86 -0.43 6.17 5.63
C GLY A 86 -0.80 5.55 6.97
N GLY A 87 -1.95 4.85 7.04
CA GLY A 87 -2.35 4.09 8.22
C GLY A 87 -1.36 2.98 8.56
N MET A 88 -0.85 2.26 7.56
CA MET A 88 0.21 1.27 7.76
C MET A 88 1.48 1.90 8.33
N LEU A 89 1.95 3.03 7.78
CA LEU A 89 3.14 3.72 8.28
C LEU A 89 2.97 4.22 9.72
N ILE A 90 1.82 4.79 10.06
CA ILE A 90 1.52 5.24 11.43
C ILE A 90 1.49 4.04 12.37
N GLY A 91 0.87 2.94 11.95
CA GLY A 91 0.83 1.70 12.71
C GLY A 91 2.21 1.08 12.91
N LEU A 92 3.03 1.08 11.86
CA LEU A 92 4.43 0.64 11.94
C LEU A 92 5.23 1.54 12.88
N LEU A 93 5.06 2.86 12.81
CA LEU A 93 5.71 3.79 13.73
C LEU A 93 5.31 3.49 15.19
N TYR A 94 4.03 3.24 15.44
CA TYR A 94 3.54 2.83 16.74
C TYR A 94 4.18 1.51 17.21
N ASP A 95 4.20 0.48 16.35
CA ASP A 95 4.80 -0.81 16.67
C ASP A 95 6.32 -0.68 16.91
N THR A 96 7.03 0.13 16.12
CA THR A 96 8.46 0.41 16.30
C THR A 96 8.74 1.15 17.61
N ALA A 97 7.87 2.08 18.01
CA ALA A 97 8.01 2.84 19.25
C ALA A 97 7.80 1.95 20.48
N GLN A 98 6.93 0.94 20.38
CA GLN A 98 6.64 0.00 21.47
C GLN A 98 7.64 -1.16 21.55
N ALA A 99 8.02 -1.76 20.42
CA ALA A 99 8.84 -2.97 20.38
C ALA A 99 10.34 -2.70 20.20
N GLY A 100 10.70 -1.53 19.69
CA GLY A 100 12.07 -1.15 19.34
C GLY A 100 12.54 -1.68 17.97
N PRO A 101 13.45 -0.98 17.28
CA PRO A 101 13.89 -1.32 15.92
C PRO A 101 14.75 -2.59 15.85
N ALA A 102 15.51 -2.92 16.90
CA ALA A 102 16.34 -4.12 16.95
C ALA A 102 15.48 -5.40 16.94
N ARG A 103 14.41 -5.42 17.74
CA ARG A 103 13.49 -6.55 17.82
C ARG A 103 12.76 -6.79 16.49
N LEU A 104 12.44 -5.72 15.77
CA LEU A 104 11.87 -5.82 14.43
C LEU A 104 12.84 -6.49 13.47
N ASN A 105 14.11 -6.08 13.45
CA ASN A 105 15.09 -6.69 12.57
C ASN A 105 15.25 -8.21 12.81
N ASP A 106 15.22 -8.64 14.08
CA ASP A 106 15.27 -10.07 14.44
C ASP A 106 14.02 -10.81 13.96
N LEU A 107 12.83 -10.23 14.15
CA LEU A 107 11.57 -10.79 13.66
C LEU A 107 11.56 -10.90 12.12
N CYS A 108 12.12 -9.90 11.41
CA CYS A 108 12.26 -9.92 9.96
C CYS A 108 13.19 -11.03 9.49
N ALA A 109 14.32 -11.21 10.16
CA ALA A 109 15.28 -12.27 9.83
C ALA A 109 14.64 -13.65 10.03
N GLN A 110 13.84 -13.82 11.09
CA GLN A 110 13.13 -15.07 11.38
C GLN A 110 12.01 -15.34 10.36
N ALA A 111 11.24 -14.32 10.00
CA ALA A 111 10.15 -14.39 9.01
C ALA A 111 10.60 -14.90 7.63
N ALA A 112 11.84 -14.61 7.22
CA ALA A 112 12.31 -15.00 5.89
C ALA A 112 12.43 -16.53 5.69
N THR A 113 12.60 -17.28 6.79
CA THR A 113 12.69 -18.75 6.78
C THR A 113 11.32 -19.43 6.81
N LEU A 114 10.27 -18.68 7.14
CA LEU A 114 8.92 -19.19 7.34
C LEU A 114 8.12 -19.29 6.02
N GLY A 115 7.07 -20.10 6.06
CA GLY A 115 6.06 -20.18 5.00
C GLY A 115 5.17 -18.94 4.96
N PHE A 116 4.32 -18.82 3.93
CA PHE A 116 3.44 -17.66 3.78
C PHE A 116 2.49 -17.46 4.96
N PHE A 117 1.81 -18.53 5.38
CA PHE A 117 0.83 -18.46 6.47
C PHE A 117 1.51 -18.22 7.82
N ASP A 118 2.61 -18.93 8.11
CA ASP A 118 3.34 -18.75 9.36
C ASP A 118 3.93 -17.34 9.47
N ALA A 119 4.47 -16.80 8.38
CA ALA A 119 4.98 -15.44 8.35
C ALA A 119 3.86 -14.40 8.50
N LEU A 120 2.69 -14.65 7.93
CA LEU A 120 1.51 -13.79 8.10
C LEU A 120 1.02 -13.79 9.55
N GLU A 121 0.90 -14.96 10.16
CA GLU A 121 0.49 -15.11 11.56
C GLU A 121 1.49 -14.41 12.50
N LEU A 122 2.79 -14.58 12.25
CA LEU A 122 3.84 -13.88 12.99
C LEU A 122 3.69 -12.36 12.86
N HIS A 123 3.51 -11.83 11.65
CA HIS A 123 3.33 -10.40 11.43
C HIS A 123 2.04 -9.86 12.09
N LEU A 124 0.92 -10.58 12.00
CA LEU A 124 -0.33 -10.17 12.65
C LEU A 124 -0.21 -10.13 14.17
N THR A 125 0.57 -11.05 14.75
CA THR A 125 0.78 -11.13 16.20
C THR A 125 1.74 -10.06 16.71
N PHE A 126 2.81 -9.78 15.98
CA PHE A 126 3.89 -8.88 16.42
C PHE A 126 3.80 -7.44 15.88
N LEU A 127 3.10 -7.22 14.78
CA LEU A 127 2.89 -5.91 14.15
C LEU A 127 1.38 -5.57 14.04
N PRO A 128 0.61 -5.66 15.14
CA PRO A 128 -0.83 -5.46 15.09
C PRO A 128 -1.19 -4.01 14.74
N GLY A 129 -0.37 -3.03 15.16
CA GLY A 129 -0.59 -1.62 14.88
C GLY A 129 -0.53 -1.33 13.38
N MET A 130 0.47 -1.86 12.69
CA MET A 130 0.64 -1.74 11.24
C MET A 130 -0.58 -2.25 10.47
N HIS A 131 -1.06 -3.46 10.79
CA HIS A 131 -2.21 -4.07 10.11
C HIS A 131 -3.52 -3.37 10.46
N ALA A 132 -3.73 -3.03 11.73
CA ALA A 132 -4.89 -2.27 12.19
C ALA A 132 -4.92 -0.89 11.54
N GLY A 133 -3.78 -0.20 11.48
CA GLY A 133 -3.62 1.09 10.83
C GLY A 133 -3.95 1.03 9.35
N MET A 134 -3.49 0.00 8.63
CA MET A 134 -3.85 -0.21 7.23
C MET A 134 -5.35 -0.42 7.04
N LEU A 135 -5.97 -1.28 7.86
CA LEU A 135 -7.41 -1.59 7.80
C LEU A 135 -8.25 -0.34 8.12
N VAL A 136 -7.92 0.37 9.19
CA VAL A 136 -8.58 1.62 9.59
C VAL A 136 -8.40 2.68 8.50
N GLY A 137 -7.19 2.83 7.95
CA GLY A 137 -6.92 3.74 6.84
C GLY A 137 -7.75 3.41 5.59
N GLY A 138 -7.83 2.14 5.22
CA GLY A 138 -8.69 1.66 4.13
C GLY A 138 -10.18 1.91 4.38
N LEU A 139 -10.66 1.70 5.61
CA LEU A 139 -12.06 1.95 5.98
C LEU A 139 -12.39 3.44 6.05
N LEU A 140 -11.46 4.30 6.45
CA LEU A 140 -11.60 5.77 6.45
C LEU A 140 -11.72 6.34 5.03
N ALA A 141 -11.36 5.58 4.00
CA ALA A 141 -11.67 5.94 2.62
C ALA A 141 -13.19 5.97 2.36
N ILE A 142 -14.01 5.22 3.11
CA ILE A 142 -15.47 5.18 2.94
C ILE A 142 -16.16 6.50 3.33
N PRO A 143 -15.99 7.06 4.55
CA PRO A 143 -16.62 8.32 4.94
C PRO A 143 -16.12 9.51 4.12
N SER A 144 -14.83 9.51 3.72
CA SER A 144 -14.31 10.57 2.85
C SER A 144 -15.05 10.64 1.51
N LEU A 145 -15.54 9.51 0.99
CA LEU A 145 -16.37 9.47 -0.22
C LEU A 145 -17.83 9.84 0.05
N ARG A 146 -18.37 9.52 1.23
CA ARG A 146 -19.74 9.92 1.61
C ARG A 146 -19.88 11.45 1.65
N LEU A 147 -18.84 12.15 2.11
CA LEU A 147 -18.81 13.61 2.08
C LEU A 147 -18.97 14.18 0.65
N LEU A 148 -18.52 13.44 -0.36
CA LEU A 148 -18.65 13.84 -1.77
C LEU A 148 -19.96 13.37 -2.43
N ARG A 149 -20.65 12.32 -1.94
CA ARG A 149 -21.93 11.83 -2.50
C ARG A 149 -22.89 11.30 -1.42
N PRO A 150 -23.80 12.15 -0.89
CA PRO A 150 -24.65 11.79 0.25
C PRO A 150 -25.90 10.93 -0.06
N HIS A 151 -26.19 10.53 -1.31
CA HIS A 151 -27.55 10.06 -1.70
C HIS A 151 -27.69 8.60 -2.20
N CYS A 152 -26.82 7.65 -1.84
CA CYS A 152 -27.01 6.26 -2.29
C CYS A 152 -26.60 5.16 -1.28
N GLY A 153 -27.56 4.62 -0.54
CA GLY A 153 -27.36 3.55 0.44
C GLY A 153 -27.03 2.16 -0.16
N ARG A 154 -27.63 1.78 -1.31
CA ARG A 154 -27.31 0.49 -1.97
C ARG A 154 -25.87 0.43 -2.51
N TYR A 155 -25.30 1.58 -2.86
CA TYR A 155 -23.91 1.67 -3.30
C TYR A 155 -22.91 1.41 -2.16
N LEU A 156 -23.35 1.52 -0.91
CA LEU A 156 -22.52 1.36 0.27
C LEU A 156 -22.00 -0.08 0.44
N CYS A 157 -22.86 -1.07 0.24
CA CYS A 157 -22.47 -2.48 0.37
C CYS A 157 -21.41 -2.86 -0.68
N SER A 158 -21.58 -2.38 -1.91
CA SER A 158 -20.59 -2.57 -2.99
C SER A 158 -19.26 -1.88 -2.68
N LEU A 159 -19.30 -0.63 -2.20
CA LEU A 159 -18.10 0.10 -1.79
C LEU A 159 -17.38 -0.56 -0.62
N PHE A 160 -18.12 -1.05 0.37
CA PHE A 160 -17.54 -1.73 1.53
C PHE A 160 -16.86 -3.03 1.10
N LEU A 161 -17.55 -3.87 0.33
CA LEU A 161 -16.99 -5.14 -0.15
C LEU A 161 -15.76 -4.91 -1.05
N GLN A 162 -15.78 -3.87 -1.87
CA GLN A 162 -14.63 -3.48 -2.69
C GLN A 162 -13.44 -3.01 -1.83
N ASN A 163 -13.69 -2.22 -0.78
CA ASN A 163 -12.64 -1.82 0.16
C ASN A 163 -12.06 -3.03 0.90
N LEU A 164 -12.90 -4.00 1.33
CA LEU A 164 -12.43 -5.23 1.95
C LEU A 164 -11.58 -6.07 0.99
N MET A 165 -12.04 -6.26 -0.25
CA MET A 165 -11.29 -7.01 -1.26
C MET A 165 -9.96 -6.34 -1.58
N CYS A 166 -9.94 -5.02 -1.75
CA CYS A 166 -8.72 -4.29 -2.02
C CYS A 166 -7.76 -4.29 -0.82
N SER A 167 -8.27 -4.13 0.41
CA SER A 167 -7.47 -4.25 1.62
C SER A 167 -6.92 -5.67 1.82
N GLY A 168 -7.70 -6.70 1.45
CA GLY A 168 -7.24 -8.10 1.46
C GLY A 168 -6.10 -8.33 0.47
N TRP A 169 -6.24 -7.81 -0.75
CA TRP A 169 -5.16 -7.87 -1.75
C TRP A 169 -3.92 -7.08 -1.34
N MET A 170 -4.07 -5.96 -0.65
CA MET A 170 -2.94 -5.23 -0.06
C MET A 170 -2.24 -6.09 1.01
N LEU A 171 -2.99 -6.77 1.87
CA LEU A 171 -2.44 -7.65 2.91
C LEU A 171 -1.68 -8.85 2.31
N ILE A 172 -2.28 -9.52 1.33
CA ILE A 172 -1.64 -10.61 0.58
C ILE A 172 -0.38 -10.10 -0.12
N GLY A 173 -0.49 -8.95 -0.78
CA GLY A 173 0.61 -8.31 -1.50
C GLY A 173 1.77 -7.98 -0.57
N MET A 174 1.52 -7.31 0.54
CA MET A 174 2.55 -6.97 1.55
C MET A 174 3.28 -8.22 2.05
N THR A 175 2.53 -9.27 2.41
CA THR A 175 3.10 -10.50 2.98
C THR A 175 3.95 -11.22 1.94
N THR A 176 3.45 -11.34 0.71
CA THR A 176 4.18 -11.97 -0.40
C THR A 176 5.42 -11.18 -0.76
N GLY A 177 5.29 -9.85 -0.84
CA GLY A 177 6.40 -8.94 -1.13
C GLY A 177 7.46 -8.98 -0.05
N ALA A 178 7.08 -8.96 1.23
CA ALA A 178 7.98 -9.08 2.37
C ALA A 178 8.80 -10.38 2.30
N LEU A 179 8.15 -11.51 2.03
CA LEU A 179 8.82 -12.81 1.93
C LEU A 179 9.76 -12.89 0.72
N TRP A 180 9.31 -12.39 -0.44
CA TRP A 180 10.14 -12.40 -1.64
C TRP A 180 11.39 -11.55 -1.48
N PHE A 181 11.23 -10.31 -1.00
CA PHE A 181 12.34 -9.38 -0.87
C PHE A 181 13.24 -9.68 0.33
N SER A 182 12.72 -10.20 1.43
CA SER A 182 13.56 -10.62 2.57
C SER A 182 14.48 -11.77 2.19
N ARG A 183 14.00 -12.75 1.43
CA ARG A 183 14.84 -13.84 0.87
C ARG A 183 15.91 -13.31 -0.07
N TRP A 184 15.56 -12.34 -0.91
CA TRP A 184 16.52 -11.69 -1.81
C TRP A 184 17.56 -10.83 -1.06
N ALA A 185 17.13 -10.11 -0.01
CA ALA A 185 18.01 -9.30 0.84
C ALA A 185 18.99 -10.17 1.66
N LEU A 186 18.53 -11.31 2.18
CA LEU A 186 19.38 -12.28 2.88
C LEU A 186 20.39 -12.92 1.94
N ALA A 187 19.98 -13.28 0.72
CA ALA A 187 20.89 -13.79 -0.31
C ALA A 187 21.95 -12.76 -0.74
N SER A 188 21.69 -11.47 -0.54
CA SER A 188 22.60 -10.37 -0.89
C SER A 188 23.33 -9.76 0.32
N SER A 189 23.31 -10.38 1.51
CA SER A 189 23.94 -9.88 2.74
C SER A 189 23.52 -8.44 3.15
N GLY A 190 22.34 -8.00 2.72
CA GLY A 190 21.81 -6.66 3.01
C GLY A 190 21.05 -6.57 4.33
N ASN A 191 20.61 -5.36 4.69
CA ASN A 191 19.72 -5.15 5.84
C ASN A 191 18.35 -5.80 5.60
N ALA A 192 18.05 -6.87 6.34
CA ALA A 192 16.79 -7.62 6.23
C ALA A 192 15.56 -6.73 6.43
N LEU A 193 15.63 -5.79 7.38
CA LEU A 193 14.57 -4.81 7.64
C LEU A 193 14.22 -3.95 6.42
N SER A 194 15.21 -3.35 5.76
CA SER A 194 14.97 -2.46 4.61
C SER A 194 14.49 -3.24 3.38
N GLY A 195 15.03 -4.44 3.18
CA GLY A 195 14.56 -5.35 2.14
C GLY A 195 13.10 -5.72 2.36
N MET A 196 12.75 -6.16 3.57
CA MET A 196 11.38 -6.54 3.92
C MET A 196 10.41 -5.36 3.77
N LEU A 197 10.73 -4.18 4.32
CA LEU A 197 9.90 -2.99 4.19
C LEU A 197 9.72 -2.55 2.73
N GLY A 198 10.80 -2.60 1.94
CA GLY A 198 10.72 -2.38 0.50
C GLY A 198 9.77 -3.37 -0.17
N GLY A 199 9.91 -4.66 0.15
CA GLY A 199 9.00 -5.72 -0.27
C GLY A 199 7.55 -5.46 0.08
N MET A 200 7.27 -4.97 1.29
CA MET A 200 5.91 -4.65 1.73
C MET A 200 5.31 -3.50 0.93
N PHE A 201 6.07 -2.44 0.68
CA PHE A 201 5.60 -1.30 -0.12
C PHE A 201 5.32 -1.68 -1.58
N ILE A 202 6.22 -2.46 -2.19
CA ILE A 202 6.03 -3.02 -3.54
C ILE A 202 4.81 -3.94 -3.55
N GLY A 203 4.74 -4.86 -2.59
CA GLY A 203 3.67 -5.84 -2.45
C GLY A 203 2.30 -5.17 -2.31
N MET A 204 2.19 -4.14 -1.48
CA MET A 204 0.96 -3.38 -1.29
C MET A 204 0.51 -2.70 -2.60
N THR A 205 1.42 -2.01 -3.27
CA THR A 205 1.10 -1.26 -4.50
C THR A 205 0.68 -2.18 -5.63
N TRP A 206 1.44 -3.26 -5.86
CA TRP A 206 1.14 -4.25 -6.90
C TRP A 206 -0.06 -5.15 -6.55
N GLY A 207 -0.27 -5.46 -5.26
CA GLY A 207 -1.48 -6.13 -4.80
C GLY A 207 -2.74 -5.33 -5.16
N MET A 208 -2.67 -4.00 -5.01
CA MET A 208 -3.76 -3.12 -5.43
C MET A 208 -3.92 -3.06 -6.95
N VAL A 209 -2.83 -3.01 -7.73
CA VAL A 209 -2.88 -3.11 -9.21
C VAL A 209 -3.62 -4.40 -9.61
N LEU A 210 -3.24 -5.52 -9.01
CA LEU A 210 -3.83 -6.82 -9.27
C LEU A 210 -5.32 -6.86 -8.89
N SER A 211 -5.69 -6.33 -7.72
CA SER A 211 -7.09 -6.23 -7.29
C SER A 211 -7.95 -5.49 -8.30
N VAL A 212 -7.50 -4.33 -8.78
CA VAL A 212 -8.26 -3.53 -9.76
C VAL A 212 -8.30 -4.22 -11.12
N ALA A 213 -7.19 -4.84 -11.55
CA ALA A 213 -7.13 -5.58 -12.80
C ALA A 213 -8.08 -6.79 -12.82
N LEU A 214 -8.12 -7.56 -11.72
CA LEU A 214 -9.03 -8.68 -11.52
C LEU A 214 -10.49 -8.22 -11.50
N TYR A 215 -10.79 -7.14 -10.76
CA TYR A 215 -12.13 -6.58 -10.71
C TYR A 215 -12.61 -6.09 -12.08
N ARG A 216 -11.72 -5.42 -12.85
CA ARG A 216 -12.03 -4.99 -14.22
C ARG A 216 -12.30 -6.19 -15.13
N ARG A 217 -11.47 -7.24 -15.04
CA ARG A 217 -11.65 -8.46 -15.83
C ARG A 217 -12.96 -9.18 -15.49
N PHE A 218 -13.32 -9.22 -14.21
CA PHE A 218 -14.60 -9.77 -13.76
C PHE A 218 -15.80 -9.01 -14.34
N LEU A 219 -15.76 -7.67 -14.34
CA LEU A 219 -16.82 -6.86 -14.94
C LEU A 219 -16.93 -7.04 -16.45
N LEU A 220 -15.79 -7.14 -17.15
CA LEU A 220 -15.78 -7.41 -18.60
C LEU A 220 -16.38 -8.79 -18.90
N TRP A 221 -16.03 -9.81 -18.11
CA TRP A 221 -16.60 -11.15 -18.25
C TRP A 221 -18.11 -11.16 -17.99
N ARG A 222 -18.57 -10.50 -16.91
CA ARG A 222 -19.99 -10.41 -16.57
C ARG A 222 -20.81 -9.67 -17.63
N ASN A 223 -20.28 -8.59 -18.20
CA ASN A 223 -20.97 -7.82 -19.23
C ASN A 223 -20.88 -8.46 -20.63
N GLY A 224 -19.94 -9.39 -20.83
CA GLY A 224 -19.78 -10.17 -22.06
C GLY A 224 -20.74 -11.35 -22.20
N HIS A 225 -21.49 -11.69 -21.15
CA HIS A 225 -22.65 -12.58 -21.26
C HIS A 225 -23.87 -11.75 -21.71
N PRO A 226 -24.34 -11.87 -22.96
CA PRO A 226 -25.63 -11.33 -23.32
C PRO A 226 -26.69 -12.02 -22.45
N VAL A 227 -27.42 -11.23 -21.67
CA VAL A 227 -28.66 -11.68 -21.06
C VAL A 227 -29.62 -11.89 -22.23
N HIS A 228 -29.77 -13.14 -22.65
CA HIS A 228 -30.90 -13.54 -23.47
C HIS A 228 -32.16 -13.37 -22.60
N SER A 229 -32.76 -12.19 -22.68
CA SER A 229 -34.14 -11.91 -22.29
C SER A 229 -34.96 -11.74 -23.56
#